data_AF-A0A5J5GGA6-F1
#
_entry.id   AF-A0A5J5GGA6-F1
#
_cell.length_a   1.000
_cell.length_b   1.000
_cell.length_c   1.000
_cell.angle_alpha   90.00
_cell.angle_beta   90.00
_cell.angle_gamma   90.00
#
_symmetry.space_group_name_H-M   'P 1'
#
loop_
_entity.id
_entity.type
_entity.pdbx_description
1 polymer ?
#
loop_
_entity_poly.entity_id
_entity_poly.type
_entity_poly.pdbx_seq_one_letter_code
_entity_poly.pdbx_strand_id
1 'polypeptide(L)'
;MSDALSDGLPDDNKFDWECESCEKEFEVEVEFTPNYSADKIVWYECDVCNKKTRDIYKEGKIFPFPKALIGKEVCYECWIHTYAKELNNEGIEES
;
A
#
# COMPACT_ATOMS: atom_id res chain seq x y z
N MET A 1 13.47 -14.38 -26.03
CA MET A 1 14.82 -13.83 -25.86
C MET A 1 14.81 -13.21 -24.47
N SER A 2 15.55 -13.76 -23.52
CA SER A 2 15.80 -13.07 -22.25
C SER A 2 16.81 -11.98 -22.56
N ASP A 3 16.43 -10.72 -22.35
CA ASP A 3 17.36 -9.62 -22.44
C ASP A 3 18.19 -9.63 -21.15
N ALA A 4 19.52 -9.50 -21.24
CA ALA A 4 20.41 -9.52 -20.08
C ALA A 4 20.09 -8.39 -19.08
N LEU A 5 19.32 -7.39 -19.51
CA LEU A 5 18.80 -6.29 -18.70
C LEU A 5 17.57 -6.64 -17.85
N SER A 6 16.94 -7.79 -18.11
CA SER A 6 15.72 -8.26 -17.42
C SER A 6 15.95 -9.54 -16.60
N ASP A 7 17.10 -10.19 -16.75
CA ASP A 7 17.45 -11.38 -15.96
C ASP A 7 17.70 -10.98 -14.50
N GLY A 8 16.77 -11.36 -13.62
CA GLY A 8 16.84 -11.12 -12.18
C GLY A 8 15.91 -10.03 -11.64
N LEU A 9 15.08 -9.42 -12.49
CA LEU A 9 14.04 -8.50 -12.02
C LEU A 9 12.82 -9.27 -11.48
N PRO A 10 12.18 -8.78 -10.40
CA PRO A 10 10.92 -9.33 -9.91
C PRO A 10 9.80 -9.24 -10.95
N ASP A 11 8.79 -10.10 -10.84
CA ASP A 11 7.67 -10.19 -11.80
C ASP A 11 6.85 -8.89 -11.91
N ASP A 12 6.91 -8.01 -10.91
CA ASP A 12 6.25 -6.70 -10.86
C ASP A 12 7.18 -5.52 -11.20
N ASN A 13 8.41 -5.81 -11.63
CA ASN A 13 9.47 -4.85 -11.95
C ASN A 13 9.83 -3.88 -10.80
N LYS A 14 9.48 -4.20 -9.54
CA LYS A 14 9.78 -3.36 -8.37
C LYS A 14 10.68 -4.11 -7.40
N PHE A 15 11.65 -3.40 -6.82
CA PHE A 15 12.50 -3.96 -5.76
C PHE A 15 12.88 -2.91 -4.72
N ASP A 16 13.04 -3.34 -3.48
CA ASP A 16 13.49 -2.47 -2.41
C ASP A 16 15.02 -2.38 -2.39
N TRP A 17 15.51 -1.17 -2.18
CA TRP A 17 16.92 -0.89 -2.01
C TRP A 17 17.16 -0.04 -0.75
N GLU A 18 18.12 -0.46 0.06
CA GLU A 18 18.55 0.28 1.25
C GLU A 18 19.92 0.92 1.00
N CYS A 19 20.03 2.22 1.28
CA CYS A 19 21.29 2.93 1.17
C CYS A 19 22.21 2.61 2.35
N GLU A 20 23.33 1.93 2.12
CA GLU A 20 24.32 1.60 3.16
C GLU A 20 24.86 2.82 3.95
N SER A 21 24.87 4.01 3.36
CA SER A 21 25.41 5.21 4.04
C SER A 21 24.39 5.94 4.92
N CYS A 22 23.10 5.86 4.61
CA CYS A 22 22.08 6.63 5.32
C CYS A 22 20.88 5.79 5.79
N GLU A 23 20.91 4.47 5.57
CA GLU A 23 19.94 3.47 6.02
C GLU A 23 18.49 3.82 5.59
N LYS A 24 18.35 4.57 4.49
CA LYS A 24 17.06 4.91 3.90
C LYS A 24 16.68 3.85 2.89
N GLU A 25 15.42 3.44 2.95
CA GLU A 25 14.82 2.49 2.03
C GLU A 25 14.12 3.22 0.87
N PHE A 26 14.25 2.65 -0.32
CA PHE A 26 13.68 3.15 -1.56
C PHE A 26 13.06 1.98 -2.32
N GLU A 27 11.88 2.21 -2.91
CA GLU A 27 11.30 1.30 -3.88
C GLU A 27 11.79 1.75 -5.25
N VAL A 28 12.50 0.86 -5.94
CA VAL A 28 13.02 1.08 -7.28
C VAL A 28 12.10 0.37 -8.26
N GLU A 29 11.61 1.11 -9.25
CA GLU A 29 10.76 0.57 -10.32
C GLU A 29 11.52 0.61 -11.65
N VAL A 30 11.49 -0.52 -12.36
CA VAL A 30 12.03 -0.65 -13.70
C VAL A 30 10.88 -0.54 -14.70
N GLU A 31 10.86 0.55 -15.45
CA GLU A 31 9.78 0.83 -16.40
C GLU A 31 10.02 0.09 -17.73
N PHE A 32 10.43 0.83 -18.77
CA PHE A 32 10.77 0.31 -20.11
C PHE A 32 12.11 0.89 -20.58
N THR A 33 12.91 0.06 -21.29
CA THR A 33 14.34 0.37 -21.58
C THR A 33 15.08 0.76 -20.28
N PRO A 34 16.40 1.05 -20.21
CA PRO A 34 17.07 1.11 -18.92
C PRO A 34 16.78 2.45 -18.19
N ASN A 35 15.53 2.67 -17.80
CA ASN A 35 15.09 3.75 -16.95
C ASN A 35 14.67 3.18 -15.59
N TYR A 36 15.21 3.79 -14.53
CA TYR A 36 14.93 3.44 -13.15
C TYR A 36 14.34 4.67 -12.47
N SER A 37 13.18 4.53 -11.87
CA SER A 37 12.64 5.50 -10.93
C SER A 37 12.82 4.96 -9.51
N ALA A 38 13.01 5.86 -8.55
CA ALA A 38 13.21 5.48 -7.15
C ALA A 38 12.42 6.42 -6.25
N ASP A 39 11.52 5.85 -5.48
CA ASP A 39 10.71 6.57 -4.49
C ASP A 39 11.10 6.14 -3.09
N LYS A 40 11.15 7.10 -2.16
CA LYS A 40 11.49 6.80 -0.77
C LYS A 40 10.35 5.98 -0.14
N ILE A 41 10.70 4.85 0.47
CA ILE A 41 9.74 4.07 1.25
C ILE A 41 9.44 4.82 2.55
N VAL A 42 8.15 5.05 2.79
CA VAL A 42 7.63 5.62 4.03
C VAL A 42 6.72 4.59 4.68
N TRP A 43 7.10 4.15 5.87
CA TRP A 43 6.27 3.26 6.67
C TRP A 43 5.33 4.06 7.56
N TYR A 44 4.06 3.67 7.53
CA TYR A 44 3.02 4.21 8.38
C TYR A 44 2.51 3.13 9.33
N GLU A 45 2.09 3.53 10.53
CA GLU A 45 1.50 2.63 11.52
C GLU A 45 -0.02 2.69 11.41
N CYS A 46 -0.67 1.53 11.30
CA CYS A 46 -2.13 1.46 11.25
C CYS A 46 -2.73 1.78 12.63
N ASP A 47 -3.65 2.76 12.70
CA ASP A 47 -4.33 3.19 13.94
C ASP A 47 -5.19 2.10 14.62
N VAL A 48 -5.46 0.98 13.93
CA VAL A 48 -6.33 -0.10 14.43
C VAL A 48 -5.54 -1.31 14.90
N CYS A 49 -4.53 -1.75 14.12
CA CYS A 49 -3.78 -2.97 14.40
C CYS A 49 -2.30 -2.75 14.69
N ASN A 50 -1.80 -1.51 14.63
CA ASN A 50 -0.40 -1.12 14.85
C ASN A 50 0.60 -1.81 13.88
N LYS A 51 0.10 -2.42 12.80
CA LYS A 51 0.95 -3.00 11.75
C LYS A 51 1.53 -1.88 10.90
N LYS A 52 2.83 -1.95 10.61
CA LYS A 52 3.49 -1.06 9.66
C LYS A 52 3.14 -1.44 8.23
N THR A 53 2.81 -0.45 7.41
CA THR A 53 2.42 -0.60 6.00
C THR A 53 2.99 0.57 5.19
N ARG A 54 3.24 0.34 3.90
CA ARG A 54 3.64 1.42 2.97
C ARG A 54 2.44 2.22 2.52
N ASP A 55 1.33 1.53 2.29
CA ASP A 55 0.08 2.13 1.87
C ASP A 55 -0.86 2.33 3.04
N ILE A 56 -1.36 3.57 3.16
CA ILE A 56 -2.38 3.96 4.13
C ILE A 56 -3.69 4.33 3.46
N TYR A 57 -4.76 3.90 4.12
CA TYR A 57 -6.14 4.16 3.74
C TYR A 57 -6.69 5.22 4.70
N LYS A 58 -7.11 6.36 4.15
CA LYS A 58 -7.69 7.47 4.92
C LYS A 58 -8.79 8.17 4.15
N GLU A 59 -9.61 8.90 4.90
CA GLU A 59 -10.69 9.72 4.34
C GLU A 59 -10.16 10.71 3.29
N GLY A 60 -10.90 10.87 2.20
CA GLY A 60 -10.54 11.74 1.07
C GLY A 60 -9.50 11.17 0.10
N LYS A 61 -8.69 10.18 0.52
CA LYS A 61 -7.82 9.42 -0.40
C LYS A 61 -8.54 8.26 -1.06
N ILE A 62 -9.46 7.61 -0.34
CA ILE A 62 -10.14 6.40 -0.79
C ILE A 62 -11.64 6.58 -0.60
N PHE A 63 -12.40 6.18 -1.62
CA PHE A 63 -13.85 6.21 -1.62
C PHE A 63 -14.40 4.87 -2.11
N PRO A 64 -15.45 4.32 -1.45
CA PRO A 64 -16.07 4.79 -0.21
C PRO A 64 -15.18 4.53 1.01
N PHE A 65 -15.24 5.42 2.02
CA PHE A 65 -14.51 5.26 3.27
C PHE A 65 -15.46 4.92 4.42
N PRO A 66 -15.19 3.87 5.22
CA PRO A 66 -16.08 3.45 6.29
C PRO A 66 -16.31 4.55 7.32
N LYS A 67 -17.59 4.73 7.73
CA LYS A 67 -17.98 5.74 8.74
C LYS A 67 -17.26 5.49 10.07
N ALA A 68 -17.06 4.22 10.43
CA ALA A 68 -16.36 3.83 11.66
C ALA A 68 -14.85 4.16 11.68
N LEU A 69 -14.27 4.51 10.52
CA LEU A 69 -12.84 4.81 10.39
C LEU A 69 -12.54 6.28 10.12
N ILE A 70 -13.56 7.15 10.04
CA ILE A 70 -13.40 8.60 9.82
C ILE A 70 -12.36 9.17 10.79
N GLY A 71 -11.41 9.93 10.25
CA GLY A 71 -10.30 10.51 11.00
C GLY A 71 -9.13 9.56 11.34
N LYS A 72 -9.14 8.30 10.87
CA LYS A 72 -8.05 7.34 11.07
C LYS A 72 -7.26 7.08 9.78
N GLU A 73 -5.99 6.76 9.94
CA GLU A 73 -5.12 6.21 8.90
C GLU A 73 -4.93 4.71 9.17
N VAL A 74 -5.41 3.86 8.27
CA VAL A 74 -5.44 2.40 8.50
C VAL A 74 -4.78 1.62 7.37
N CYS A 75 -4.40 0.38 7.62
CA CYS A 75 -3.98 -0.54 6.56
C CYS A 75 -5.18 -1.06 5.76
N TYR A 76 -4.91 -1.59 4.56
CA TYR A 76 -5.92 -2.18 3.67
C TYR A 76 -6.79 -3.24 4.37
N GLU A 77 -6.18 -4.15 5.14
CA GLU A 77 -6.90 -5.23 5.84
C GLU A 77 -7.94 -4.66 6.82
N CYS A 78 -7.57 -3.67 7.64
CA CYS A 78 -8.49 -3.04 8.58
C CYS A 78 -9.59 -2.25 7.86
N TRP A 79 -9.25 -1.59 6.74
CA TRP A 79 -10.22 -0.89 5.91
C TRP A 79 -11.25 -1.86 5.32
N ILE A 80 -10.83 -2.92 4.63
CA ILE A 80 -11.74 -3.85 3.94
C ILE A 80 -12.62 -4.61 4.94
N HIS A 81 -12.07 -5.02 6.09
CA HIS A 81 -12.86 -5.69 7.12
C HIS A 81 -13.93 -4.78 7.72
N THR A 82 -13.63 -3.50 7.89
CA THR A 82 -14.61 -2.54 8.44
C THR A 82 -15.66 -2.19 7.40
N TYR A 83 -15.24 -1.94 6.16
CA TYR A 83 -16.14 -1.66 5.05
C TYR A 83 -17.12 -2.82 4.79
N ALA A 84 -16.62 -4.06 4.75
CA ALA A 84 -17.46 -5.24 4.59
C ALA A 84 -18.49 -5.41 5.72
N LYS A 85 -18.13 -5.05 6.95
CA LYS A 85 -19.09 -5.06 8.08
C LYS A 85 -20.19 -4.02 7.92
N GLU A 86 -19.85 -2.81 7.47
CA GLU A 86 -20.86 -1.76 7.22
C GLU A 86 -21.83 -2.19 6.13
N LEU A 87 -21.35 -2.75 5.01
CA LEU A 87 -22.20 -3.28 3.94
C LEU A 87 -23.16 -4.39 4.42
N ASN A 88 -22.67 -5.28 5.28
CA ASN A 88 -23.50 -6.36 5.83
C ASN A 88 -24.54 -5.86 6.84
N ASN A 89 -24.25 -4.78 7.57
CA ASN A 89 -25.17 -4.19 8.55
C ASN A 89 -26.24 -3.33 7.88
N GLU A 90 -25.90 -2.59 6.81
CA GLU A 90 -26.87 -1.79 6.03
C GLU A 90 -27.93 -2.69 5.34
N GLY A 91 -27.64 -3.98 5.14
CA GLY A 91 -28.61 -4.96 4.62
C GLY A 91 -29.64 -5.50 5.61
N ILE A 92 -29.60 -5.10 6.89
CA ILE A 92 -30.49 -5.61 7.97
C ILE A 92 -31.55 -4.57 8.37
N GLU A 93 -31.38 -3.29 8.04
CA GLU A 93 -32.34 -2.23 8.41
C GLU A 93 -33.54 -2.10 7.44
N GLU A 94 -33.61 -2.89 6.37
CA GLU A 94 -34.71 -2.89 5.38
C GLU A 94 -35.62 -4.14 5.42
N SER A 95 -35.79 -4.80 6.59
CA SER A 95 -36.73 -5.93 6.74
C SER A 95 -37.68 -5.80 7.92
#